data_AF-A0A419G4G5-F1
#
_entry.id   AF-A0A419G4G5-F1
#
_cell.length_a   1.000
_cell.length_b   1.000
_cell.length_c   1.000
_cell.angle_alpha   90.00
_cell.angle_beta   90.00
_cell.angle_gamma   90.00
#
_symmetry.space_group_name_H-M   'P 1'
#
loop_
_entity.id
_entity.type
_entity.pdbx_description
1 polymer ?
#
loop_
_entity_poly.entity_id
_entity_poly.type
_entity_poly.pdbx_seq_one_letter_code
_entity_poly.pdbx_strand_id
1 'polypeptide(L)' 'MENYNPTGIIRERLKLIEKKHGVKIIYTVESGSRAWGSASKDSDYDIRFIYN' A
#
# COMPACT_ATOMS: atom_id res chain seq x y z
N MET A 1 20.37 2.10 -1.63
CA MET A 1 19.49 2.19 -2.82
C MET A 1 19.40 0.88 -3.62
N GLU A 2 19.93 -0.23 -3.10
CA GLU A 2 19.82 -1.56 -3.76
C GLU A 2 18.77 -2.50 -3.12
N ASN A 3 18.11 -2.08 -2.02
CA ASN A 3 17.19 -2.93 -1.25
C ASN A 3 15.84 -2.26 -0.93
N TYR A 4 15.44 -1.20 -1.63
CA TYR A 4 14.14 -0.56 -1.40
C TYR A 4 13.01 -1.38 -2.04
N ASN A 5 12.26 -2.10 -1.23
CA ASN A 5 11.10 -2.89 -1.64
C ASN A 5 9.80 -2.29 -1.07
N PRO A 6 9.20 -1.28 -1.73
CA PRO A 6 8.00 -0.61 -1.24
C PRO A 6 6.83 -1.58 -1.07
N THR A 7 6.70 -2.54 -1.99
CA THR A 7 5.65 -3.57 -1.94
C THR A 7 5.73 -4.43 -0.67
N GLY A 8 6.94 -4.79 -0.24
CA GLY A 8 7.17 -5.51 1.02
C GLY A 8 6.67 -4.72 2.23
N ILE A 9 7.10 -3.46 2.32
CA ILE A 9 6.73 -2.54 3.41
C ILE A 9 5.22 -2.30 3.44
N ILE A 10 4.59 -2.11 2.28
CA ILE A 10 3.14 -1.91 2.15
C ILE A 10 2.37 -3.15 2.64
N ARG A 11 2.80 -4.36 2.23
CA ARG A 11 2.17 -5.62 2.68
C ARG A 11 2.26 -5.80 4.19
N GLU A 12 3.38 -5.48 4.81
CA GLU A 12 3.53 -5.54 6.27
C GLU A 12 2.57 -4.56 6.97
N ARG A 13 2.46 -3.33 6.44
CA ARG A 13 1.51 -2.34 6.97
C ARG A 13 0.06 -2.80 6.86
N LEU A 14 -0.34 -3.41 5.74
CA LEU A 14 -1.69 -3.96 5.55
C LEU A 14 -1.98 -5.07 6.56
N LYS A 15 -1.05 -5.99 6.80
CA LYS A 15 -1.18 -7.03 7.85
C LYS A 15 -1.34 -6.45 9.25
N LEU A 16 -0.62 -5.37 9.55
CA LEU A 16 -0.76 -4.66 10.84
C LEU A 16 -2.14 -4.00 10.97
N ILE A 17 -2.67 -3.43 9.88
CA ILE A 17 -4.03 -2.86 9.85
C ILE A 17 -5.08 -3.95 10.08
N GLU A 18 -4.99 -5.09 9.37
CA GLU A 18 -5.88 -6.25 9.60
C GLU A 18 -5.87 -6.68 11.07
N LYS A 19 -4.67 -6.88 11.64
CA LYS A 19 -4.52 -7.28 13.06
C LYS A 19 -5.05 -6.22 14.02
N LYS A 20 -4.74 -4.94 13.79
CA LYS A 20 -5.11 -3.84 14.70
C LYS A 20 -6.63 -3.63 14.74
N HIS A 21 -7.30 -3.79 13.61
CA HIS A 21 -8.73 -3.52 13.48
C HIS A 21 -9.60 -4.78 13.51
N GLY A 22 -9.00 -5.97 13.50
CA GLY A 22 -9.74 -7.24 13.49
C GLY A 22 -10.54 -7.46 12.20
N VAL A 23 -10.10 -6.84 11.10
CA VAL A 23 -10.74 -6.92 9.78
C VAL A 23 -9.91 -7.76 8.83
N LYS A 24 -10.54 -8.29 7.78
CA LYS A 24 -9.84 -8.98 6.70
C LYS A 24 -9.86 -8.11 5.45
N ILE A 25 -8.69 -7.75 4.95
CA ILE A 25 -8.57 -7.05 3.67
C ILE A 25 -8.76 -8.07 2.54
N ILE A 26 -9.76 -7.84 1.69
CA ILE A 26 -10.13 -8.76 0.60
C ILE A 26 -9.50 -8.35 -0.73
N TYR A 27 -9.24 -7.06 -0.92
CA TYR A 27 -8.66 -6.53 -2.14
C TYR A 27 -7.92 -5.22 -1.87
N THR A 28 -6.86 -4.95 -2.63
CA THR A 28 -6.02 -3.76 -2.47
C THR A 28 -5.55 -3.26 -3.82
N VAL A 29 -5.57 -1.94 -4.00
CA VAL A 29 -5.08 -1.26 -5.19
C VAL A 29 -4.20 -0.07 -4.81
N GLU A 30 -3.27 0.24 -5.70
CA GLU A 30 -2.58 1.52 -5.70
C GLU A 30 -3.48 2.60 -6.30
N SER A 31 -3.38 3.80 -5.76
CA SER A 31 -4.07 5.01 -6.21
C SER A 31 -3.09 6.17 -6.21
N GLY A 32 -3.57 7.38 -6.49
CA GLY A 32 -2.72 8.58 -6.45
C GLY A 32 -1.72 8.67 -7.61
N SER A 33 -0.70 9.52 -7.46
CA SER A 33 0.18 9.95 -8.55
C SER A 33 0.86 8.79 -9.30
N ARG A 34 1.20 7.71 -8.60
CA ARG A 34 1.83 6.52 -9.20
C ARG A 34 0.87 5.73 -10.08
N ALA A 35 -0.40 5.63 -9.69
CA ALA A 35 -1.44 5.01 -10.51
C ALA A 35 -1.75 5.83 -11.78
N TRP A 36 -1.58 7.15 -11.74
CA TRP A 36 -1.81 8.05 -12.86
C TRP A 36 -0.57 8.33 -13.72
N GLY A 37 0.59 7.76 -13.37
CA GLY A 37 1.85 7.97 -14.11
C GLY A 37 2.48 9.36 -13.91
N SER A 38 2.01 10.16 -12.95
CA SER A 38 2.53 11.49 -12.62
C SER A 38 3.48 11.48 -11.41
N ALA A 39 3.88 10.30 -10.93
CA ALA A 39 4.74 10.17 -9.76
C ALA A 39 6.20 10.51 -10.06
N SER A 40 6.83 11.17 -9.09
CA SER A 40 8.28 11.34 -9.04
C SER A 40 8.91 10.27 -8.14
N LYS A 41 10.24 10.29 -8.03
CA LYS A 41 10.98 9.43 -7.10
C LYS A 41 10.57 9.65 -5.63
N ASP A 42 10.18 10.88 -5.30
CA ASP A 42 9.83 11.30 -3.94
C ASP A 42 8.33 11.16 -3.64
N SER A 43 7.52 10.77 -4.63
CA SER A 43 6.10 10.47 -4.41
C SER A 43 5.92 9.33 -3.42
N ASP A 44 4.91 9.44 -2.57
CA ASP A 44 4.47 8.40 -1.65
C ASP A 44 3.62 7.32 -2.36
N TYR A 45 2.99 6.45 -1.57
CA TYR A 45 2.12 5.37 -2.03
C TYR A 45 0.73 5.51 -1.41
N ASP A 46 -0.24 5.91 -2.22
CA ASP A 46 -1.65 5.93 -1.83
C ASP A 46 -2.28 4.56 -2.04
N ILE A 47 -2.56 3.83 -0.96
CA ILE A 47 -3.19 2.52 -1.02
C ILE A 47 -4.67 2.60 -0.64
N ARG A 48 -5.53 1.92 -1.41
CA ARG A 48 -6.96 1.74 -1.12
C ARG A 48 -7.26 0.25 -1.01
N PHE A 49 -8.17 -0.13 -0.14
CA PHE A 49 -8.53 -1.52 0.07
C PHE A 49 -10.00 -1.69 0.44
N ILE A 50 -10.54 -2.86 0.14
CA ILE A 50 -11.86 -3.31 0.60
C ILE A 50 -11.60 -4.33 1.72
N TYR A 51 -12.39 -4.27 2.79
CA TYR A 51 -12.30 -5.18 3.93
C TYR A 51 -13.67 -5.77 4.28
N ASN A 52 -13.64 -6.88 5.02
CA ASN A 52 -14.78 -7.49 5.71
C ASN A 52 -14.57 -7.42 7.22
#